data_AF-A0A949U315-F1
#
_entry.id   AF-A0A949U315-F1
#
_cell.length_a   1.000
_cell.length_b   1.000
_cell.length_c   1.000
_cell.angle_alpha   90.00
_cell.angle_beta   90.00
_cell.angle_gamma   90.00
#
_symmetry.space_group_name_H-M   'P 1'
#
loop_
_entity.id
_entity.type
_entity.pdbx_description
1 polymer ?
#
loop_
_entity_poly.entity_id
_entity_poly.type
_entity_poly.pdbx_seq_one_letter_code
_entity_poly.pdbx_strand_id
1 'polypeptide(L)' 'HRGTIVNLAEVLAAVRDAMGKVSLRLRNRKETLPVSRIYAERFRQM' A
#
# COMPACT_ATOMS: atom_id res chain seq x y z
N HIS A 1 2.10 -3.60 -7.24
CA HIS A 1 2.68 -3.48 -8.61
C HIS A 1 2.43 -4.76 -9.38
N ARG A 2 2.65 -4.80 -10.70
CA ARG A 2 2.48 -6.05 -11.49
C ARG A 2 3.42 -7.20 -11.04
N GLY A 3 4.51 -6.91 -10.32
CA GLY A 3 5.45 -7.89 -9.80
C GLY A 3 5.53 -7.95 -8.26
N THR A 4 4.52 -7.49 -7.53
CA THR A 4 4.54 -7.49 -6.06
C THR A 4 3.21 -7.97 -5.51
N ILE A 5 3.26 -9.06 -4.75
CA ILE A 5 2.16 -9.57 -3.94
C ILE A 5 2.45 -9.21 -2.48
N VAL A 6 1.42 -8.82 -1.74
CA VAL A 6 1.51 -8.48 -0.32
C VAL A 6 0.55 -9.36 0.47
N ASN A 7 0.95 -9.79 1.66
CA ASN A 7 0.05 -10.41 2.61
C ASN A 7 -0.73 -9.30 3.35
N LEU A 8 -2.06 -9.31 3.24
CA LEU A 8 -2.91 -8.27 3.84
C LEU A 8 -2.81 -8.23 5.37
N ALA A 9 -2.56 -9.37 6.03
CA ALA A 9 -2.38 -9.43 7.48
C ALA A 9 -1.15 -8.63 7.96
N GLU A 10 -0.13 -8.51 7.10
CA GLU A 10 1.10 -7.77 7.38
C GLU A 10 0.99 -6.27 7.04
N VAL A 11 -0.10 -5.84 6.40
CA VAL A 11 -0.33 -4.43 6.10
C VAL A 11 -0.80 -3.73 7.36
N LEU A 12 -0.07 -2.71 7.76
CA LEU A 12 -0.37 -1.86 8.91
C LEU A 12 -1.33 -0.73 8.53
N ALA A 13 -1.07 -0.06 7.41
CA ALA A 13 -1.87 1.06 6.93
C ALA A 13 -1.66 1.30 5.43
N ALA A 14 -2.70 1.80 4.76
CA ALA A 14 -2.60 2.41 3.46
C ALA A 14 -2.52 3.94 3.62
N VAL A 15 -1.40 4.55 3.22
CA VAL A 15 -1.18 5.98 3.32
C VAL A 15 -1.40 6.62 1.97
N ARG A 16 -2.34 7.55 1.89
CA ARG A 16 -2.58 8.38 0.71
C ARG A 16 -1.88 9.73 0.88
N ASP A 17 -1.07 10.12 -0.09
CA ASP A 17 -0.44 11.43 -0.10
C ASP A 17 -1.36 12.52 -0.71
N ALA A 18 -0.91 13.78 -0.66
CA ALA A 18 -1.64 14.92 -1.20
C ALA A 18 -1.84 14.85 -2.73
N MET A 19 -1.04 14.05 -3.44
CA MET A 19 -1.17 13.80 -4.88
C MET A 19 -2.06 12.58 -5.19
N GLY A 20 -2.63 11.95 -4.16
CA GLY A 20 -3.48 10.78 -4.27
C GLY A 20 -2.75 9.46 -4.52
N LYS A 21 -1.41 9.42 -4.41
CA LYS A 21 -0.66 8.16 -4.48
C LYS A 21 -0.84 7.39 -3.19
N VAL A 22 -0.88 6.06 -3.30
CA VAL A 22 -1.02 5.16 -2.17
C VAL A 22 0.29 4.43 -1.92
N SER A 23 0.66 4.33 -0.66
CA SER A 23 1.78 3.52 -0.18
C SER A 23 1.34 2.66 1.00
N LEU A 24 1.91 1.47 1.14
CA LEU A 24 1.61 0.56 2.24
C LEU A 24 2.71 0.64 3.29
N ARG A 25 2.32 0.84 4.54
CA ARG A 25 3.17 0.57 5.69
C ARG A 25 2.96 -0.88 6.09
N LEU A 26 4.04 -1.63 6.31
CA LEU A 26 3.97 -3.01 6.77
C LEU A 26 4.34 -3.08 8.26
N ARG A 27 3.83 -4.07 8.98
CA ARG A 27 4.08 -4.25 10.42
C ARG A 27 5.56 -4.44 10.72
N ASN A 28 6.21 -5.31 9.95
CA ASN A 28 7.56 -5.80 10.22
C ASN A 28 8.63 -5.21 9.29
N ARG A 29 8.31 -4.12 8.56
CA ARG A 29 9.27 -3.44 7.69
C ARG A 29 9.23 -1.92 7.88
N LYS A 30 10.42 -1.33 7.90
CA LYS A 30 10.59 0.14 8.00
C LYS A 30 10.25 0.85 6.69
N GLU A 31 10.46 0.18 5.57
CA GLU A 31 10.19 0.72 4.23
C GLU A 31 8.70 0.69 3.90
N THR A 32 8.26 1.73 3.18
CA THR A 32 6.91 1.79 2.61
C THR A 32 6.90 1.25 1.19
N LEU A 33 5.91 0.41 0.87
CA LEU A 33 5.75 -0.11 -0.48
C LEU A 33 4.81 0.77 -1.30
N PRO A 34 5.24 1.36 -2.42
CA PRO A 34 4.33 2.09 -3.29
C PRO A 34 3.27 1.14 -3.88
N VAL A 35 2.09 1.68 -4.16
CA VAL A 35 1.00 0.97 -4.85
C VAL A 35 0.78 1.63 -6.20
N SER A 36 0.84 0.83 -7.27
CA SER A 36 0.48 1.32 -8.60
C SER A 36 -0.97 1.81 -8.62
N ARG A 37 -1.22 2.93 -9.31
CA ARG A 37 -2.54 3.59 -9.35
C ARG A 37 -3.70 2.64 -9.67
N ILE A 38 -3.51 1.69 -10.60
CA ILE A 38 -4.53 0.70 -11.00
C ILE A 38 -4.97 -0.25 -9.87
N TYR A 39 -4.17 -0.38 -8.81
CA TYR A 39 -4.46 -1.22 -7.65
C TYR A 39 -4.79 -0.41 -6.38
N ALA A 40 -4.65 0.92 -6.42
CA ALA A 40 -4.82 1.78 -5.25
C ALA A 40 -6.23 1.66 -4.63
N GLU A 41 -7.26 1.54 -5.46
CA GLU A 41 -8.65 1.38 -5.02
C GLU A 41 -8.89 0.12 -4.18
N ARG A 42 -8.03 -0.90 -4.30
CA ARG A 42 -8.13 -2.13 -3.47
C ARG A 42 -7.80 -1.87 -1.99
N PHE A 43 -7.18 -0.73 -1.68
CA PHE A 43 -6.76 -0.34 -0.33
C PHE A 43 -7.55 0.86 0.21
N ARG A 44 -8.65 1.26 -0.43
CA ARG A 44 -9.41 2.48 -0.08
C ARG A 44 -10.14 2.44 1.28
N GLN A 45 -10.28 1.26 1.87
CA GLN A 45 -11.01 1.03 3.14
C GLN A 45 -10.06 0.68 4.30
N MET A 46 -8.74 0.75 4.07
CA MET A 46 -7.71 0.68 5.11
C MET A 46 -7.35 2.09 5.57
#